data_AF-A0A933C6Y6-F1
#
_entry.id   AF-A0A933C6Y6-F1
#
_cell.length_a   1.000
_cell.length_b   1.000
_cell.length_c   1.000
_cell.angle_alpha   90.00
_cell.angle_beta   90.00
_cell.angle_gamma   90.00
#
_symmetry.space_group_name_H-M   'P 1'
#
loop_
_entity.id
_entity.type
_entity.pdbx_description
1 polymer ?
#
loop_
_entity_poly.entity_id
_entity_poly.type
_entity_poly.pdbx_seq_one_letter_code
_entity_poly.pdbx_strand_id
1 'polypeptide(L)'
;MSLTAVLTSFYREQAGSSPDSAPALLAFVQRFGSSINLHIHWHLVVSDGTFALEDGRLRFRPAPPGGPGRGVSRASSRSTRCFAPLAAWN
;
A
#
# COMPACT_ATOMS: atom_id res chain seq x y z
N MET A 1 0.62 -1.51 -19.03
CA MET A 1 1.24 -1.13 -17.74
C MET A 1 0.36 -1.67 -16.61
N SER A 2 0.94 -2.29 -15.58
CA SER A 2 0.18 -2.80 -14.43
C SER A 2 -0.12 -1.70 -13.40
N LEU A 3 -1.18 -1.86 -12.62
CA LEU A 3 -1.53 -0.93 -11.54
C LEU A 3 -0.38 -0.76 -10.53
N THR A 4 0.29 -1.86 -10.19
CA THR A 4 1.46 -1.85 -9.30
C THR A 4 2.61 -1.02 -9.88
N ALA A 5 2.85 -1.10 -11.19
CA ALA A 5 3.88 -0.28 -11.84
C ALA A 5 3.56 1.22 -11.77
N VAL A 6 2.29 1.60 -12.00
CA VAL A 6 1.82 2.99 -11.91
C VAL A 6 1.93 3.53 -10.48
N LEU A 7 1.49 2.76 -9.48
CA LEU A 7 1.60 3.15 -8.07
C LEU A 7 3.06 3.26 -7.63
N THR A 8 3.92 2.37 -8.14
CA THR A 8 5.36 2.40 -7.87
C THR A 8 6.02 3.64 -8.44
N SER A 9 5.75 4.00 -9.71
CA SER A 9 6.30 5.22 -10.30
C SER A 9 5.80 6.47 -9.58
N PHE A 10 4.50 6.55 -9.30
CA PHE A 10 3.92 7.68 -8.57
C PHE A 10 4.58 7.91 -7.21
N TYR A 11 4.67 6.86 -6.37
CA TYR A 11 5.30 7.02 -5.05
C TYR A 11 6.81 7.21 -5.12
N ARG A 12 7.49 6.69 -6.15
CA ARG A 12 8.91 6.96 -6.36
C ARG A 12 9.20 8.43 -6.61
N GLU A 13 8.43 9.01 -7.53
CA GLU A 13 8.51 10.43 -7.89
C GLU A 13 8.20 11.31 -6.69
N GLN A 14 7.08 11.04 -6.00
CA GLN A 14 6.67 11.82 -4.83
C GLN A 14 7.70 11.74 -3.69
N ALA A 15 8.24 10.56 -3.41
CA ALA A 15 9.22 10.38 -2.34
C ALA A 15 10.65 10.82 -2.71
N GLY A 16 10.89 11.25 -3.96
CA GLY A 16 12.25 11.55 -4.44
C GLY A 16 13.19 10.36 -4.26
N SER A 17 12.71 9.15 -4.57
CA SER A 17 13.36 7.89 -4.19
C SER A 17 14.07 7.18 -5.34
N SER A 18 14.95 6.23 -5.02
CA SER A 18 15.78 5.54 -6.01
C SER A 18 14.93 4.61 -6.90
N PRO A 19 15.43 4.27 -8.11
CA PRO A 19 14.75 3.34 -9.02
C PRO A 19 14.53 1.93 -8.44
N ASP A 20 15.29 1.54 -7.42
CA ASP A 20 15.16 0.23 -6.77
C ASP A 20 14.18 0.24 -5.60
N SER A 21 13.63 1.40 -5.24
CA SER A 21 12.67 1.53 -4.14
C SER A 21 11.26 1.12 -4.58
N ALA A 22 10.38 0.70 -3.67
CA ALA A 22 8.98 0.43 -4.01
C ALA A 22 8.06 0.70 -2.81
N PRO A 23 6.81 1.13 -3.02
CA PRO A 23 5.84 1.18 -1.94
C PRO A 23 5.48 -0.23 -1.46
N ALA A 24 5.12 -0.35 -0.18
CA ALA A 24 4.44 -1.55 0.31
C ALA A 24 2.99 -1.54 -0.20
N LEU A 25 2.50 -2.69 -0.67
CA LEU A 25 1.17 -2.84 -1.25
C LEU A 25 0.49 -4.09 -0.70
N LEU A 26 -0.72 -3.92 -0.18
CA LEU A 26 -1.62 -5.00 0.21
C LEU A 26 -2.89 -4.89 -0.63
N ALA A 27 -3.19 -5.94 -1.40
CA ALA A 27 -4.41 -6.02 -2.19
C ALA A 27 -5.32 -7.11 -1.62
N PHE A 28 -6.60 -6.81 -1.47
CA PHE A 28 -7.61 -7.78 -1.08
C PHE A 28 -8.92 -7.57 -1.85
N VAL A 29 -9.61 -8.67 -2.09
CA VAL A 29 -10.90 -8.67 -2.77
C VAL A 29 -11.98 -8.70 -1.71
N GLN A 30 -12.84 -7.68 -1.70
CA GLN A 30 -14.06 -7.68 -0.91
C GLN A 30 -15.22 -8.09 -1.81
N ARG A 31 -16.00 -9.08 -1.35
CA ARG A 31 -17.23 -9.51 -2.03
C ARG A 31 -18.38 -8.99 -1.20
N PHE A 32 -19.11 -8.01 -1.72
CA PHE A 32 -20.35 -7.56 -1.14
C PHE A 32 -21.50 -8.09 -1.97
N GLY A 33 -22.49 -8.71 -1.34
CA GLY A 33 -23.67 -9.14 -2.06
C GLY A 33 -24.75 -9.68 -1.15
N SER A 34 -25.98 -9.59 -1.64
CA SER A 34 -27.12 -10.33 -1.12
C SER A 34 -27.58 -11.34 -2.18
N SER A 35 -28.67 -12.06 -1.95
CA SER A 35 -29.19 -13.09 -2.87
C SER A 35 -29.47 -12.61 -4.31
N ILE A 36 -29.44 -11.30 -4.57
CA ILE A 36 -29.88 -10.69 -5.83
C ILE A 36 -28.76 -9.95 -6.59
N ASN A 37 -27.61 -9.66 -5.98
CA ASN A 37 -26.47 -9.05 -6.68
C ASN A 37 -25.13 -9.29 -5.97
N LEU A 38 -24.09 -9.65 -6.75
CA LEU A 38 -22.70 -9.76 -6.30
C LEU A 38 -21.88 -8.57 -6.82
N HIS A 39 -21.38 -7.75 -5.90
CA HIS A 39 -20.46 -6.65 -6.14
C HIS A 39 -19.06 -7.03 -5.67
N ILE A 40 -18.13 -7.18 -6.62
CA ILE A 40 -16.72 -7.47 -6.32
C ILE A 40 -15.94 -6.15 -6.29
N HIS A 41 -15.34 -5.85 -5.15
CA HIS A 41 -14.51 -4.68 -4.93
C HIS A 41 -13.05 -5.11 -4.73
N TRP A 42 -12.12 -4.38 -5.34
CA TRP A 42 -10.70 -4.48 -5.04
C TRP A 42 -10.29 -3.34 -4.13
N HIS A 43 -9.79 -3.68 -2.95
CA HIS A 43 -9.19 -2.73 -2.04
C HIS A 43 -7.67 -2.85 -2.10
N LEU A 44 -7.01 -1.72 -2.30
CA LEU A 44 -5.56 -1.61 -2.27
C LEU A 44 -5.17 -0.66 -1.16
N VAL A 45 -4.33 -1.14 -0.26
CA VAL A 45 -3.66 -0.31 0.75
C VAL A 45 -2.21 -0.17 0.31
N VAL A 46 -1.77 1.08 0.15
CA VAL A 46 -0.42 1.42 -0.33
C VAL A 46 0.24 2.31 0.70
N SER A 47 1.50 2.07 1.02
CA SER A 47 2.26 2.93 1.92
C SER A 47 2.37 4.36 1.37
N ASP A 48 2.45 5.33 2.26
CA ASP A 48 2.62 6.76 1.97
C ASP A 48 4.08 7.13 1.64
N GLY A 49 4.77 6.26 0.91
CA GLY A 49 6.19 6.37 0.60
C GLY A 49 6.74 5.07 0.05
N THR A 50 8.06 4.99 -0.11
CA THR A 50 8.76 3.83 -0.68
C THR A 50 9.76 3.23 0.28
N PHE A 51 10.07 1.95 0.08
CA PHE A 51 11.10 1.22 0.79
C PHE A 51 12.24 0.87 -0.15
N ALA A 52 13.48 0.98 0.30
CA ALA A 52 14.67 0.52 -0.41
C ALA A 52 15.60 -0.23 0.55
N LEU A 53 16.43 -1.13 0.01
CA LEU A 53 17.50 -1.76 0.78
C LEU A 53 18.71 -0.82 0.77
N GLU A 54 19.10 -0.31 1.93
CA GLU A 54 20.28 0.54 2.12
C GLU A 54 21.14 -0.10 3.23
N ASP A 55 22.39 -0.44 2.90
CA ASP A 55 23.33 -1.13 3.80
C ASP A 55 22.76 -2.40 4.45
N GLY A 56 22.06 -3.22 3.65
CA GLY A 56 21.43 -4.46 4.11
C GLY A 56 20.22 -4.25 5.03
N ARG A 57 19.72 -3.02 5.17
CA ARG A 57 18.54 -2.69 5.98
C ARG A 57 17.46 -2.07 5.11
N LEU A 58 16.22 -2.49 5.33
CA LEU A 58 15.08 -1.87 4.67
C LEU A 58 14.82 -0.48 5.27
N ARG A 59 14.91 0.57 4.44
CA ARG A 59 14.70 1.96 4.82
C ARG A 59 13.45 2.50 4.14
N PHE A 60 12.63 3.22 4.92
CA PHE A 60 11.42 3.87 4.42
C PHE A 60 11.71 5.34 4.11
N ARG A 61 11.32 5.80 2.92
CA ARG A 61 11.34 7.20 2.49
C ARG A 61 9.89 7.68 2.32
N PRO A 62 9.40 8.56 3.19
CA PRO A 62 8.03 9.05 3.09
C PRO A 62 7.87 9.96 1.87
N ALA A 63 6.72 9.88 1.22
CA ALA A 63 6.28 10.91 0.30
C ALA A 63 5.86 12.17 1.10
N PRO A 64 6.02 13.38 0.56
CA PRO A 64 5.50 14.59 1.17
C PRO A 64 4.00 14.43 1.46
N PRO A 65 3.50 14.90 2.62
CA PRO A 65 2.07 14.94 2.86
C PRO A 65 1.42 15.74 1.73
N GLY A 66 0.36 15.18 1.14
CA GLY A 66 -0.41 15.93 0.16
C GLY A 66 -0.97 17.19 0.81
N GLY A 67 -1.01 18.29 0.06
CA GLY A 67 -1.53 19.58 0.55
C GLY A 67 -2.93 19.50 1.17
N PRO A 68 -3.40 20.60 1.81
CA PRO A 68 -4.66 20.61 2.54
C PRO A 68 -5.81 20.09 1.66
N GLY A 69 -6.47 19.02 2.11
CA GLY A 69 -7.53 18.31 1.38
C GLY A 69 -7.18 16.87 0.96
N ARG A 70 -5.90 16.48 0.98
CA ARG A 70 -5.47 15.11 0.71
C ARG A 70 -5.38 14.31 2.01
N GLY A 71 -6.54 13.86 2.50
CA GLY A 71 -6.62 13.00 3.69
C GLY A 71 -5.93 11.65 3.48
N VAL A 72 -4.62 11.58 3.72
CA VAL A 72 -3.93 10.32 3.98
C VAL A 72 -4.03 10.09 5.48
N SER A 73 -4.93 9.20 5.89
CA SER A 73 -4.86 8.61 7.22
C SER A 73 -3.50 7.92 7.33
N ARG A 74 -2.57 8.53 8.08
CA ARG A 74 -1.23 7.97 8.34
C ARG A 74 -1.40 6.63 9.05
N ALA A 75 -1.39 5.53 8.31
CA ALA A 75 -1.30 4.20 8.87
C ALA A 75 0.17 3.93 9.22
N SER A 76 0.65 4.46 10.36
CA SER A 76 1.97 4.10 10.87
C SER A 76 1.91 2.67 11.41
N SER A 77 2.05 1.66 10.55
CA SER A 77 2.33 0.30 11.00
C SER A 77 3.84 0.10 11.06
N ARG A 78 4.42 0.14 12.27
CA ARG A 78 5.66 -0.60 12.52
C ARG A 78 5.29 -2.08 12.44
N SER A 79 5.30 -2.66 11.25
CA SER A 79 5.13 -4.10 11.13
C SER A 79 6.46 -4.78 11.45
N THR A 80 6.62 -5.18 12.71
CA THR A 80 7.53 -6.24 13.09
C THR A 80 6.67 -7.44 13.50
N ARG A 81 6.76 -8.50 12.68
CA ARG A 81 6.39 -9.91 12.91
C ARG A 81 5.04 -10.44 12.41
N CYS A 82 5.22 -11.43 11.51
CA CYS A 82 4.74 -12.82 11.55
C CYS A 82 3.23 -13.11 11.60
N PHE A 83 2.78 -13.77 10.52
CA PHE A 83 1.63 -14.66 10.34
C PHE A 83 0.78 -15.02 11.57
N ALA A 84 -0.54 -14.85 11.44
CA ALA A 84 -1.58 -15.57 12.17
C ALA A 84 -2.84 -15.72 11.27
N PRO A 85 -3.71 -16.73 11.50
CA PRO A 85 -4.36 -17.49 10.43
C PRO A 85 -5.66 -16.87 9.89
N LEU A 86 -5.90 -17.18 8.61
CA LEU A 86 -7.09 -16.90 7.82
C LEU A 86 -8.32 -17.65 8.35
N ALA A 87 -9.00 -17.14 9.36
CA ALA A 87 -10.37 -17.56 9.67
C ALA A 87 -11.09 -16.49 10.48
N ALA A 88 -11.88 -15.65 9.81
CA ALA A 88 -13.13 -15.05 10.31
C ALA A 88 -13.52 -13.84 9.46
N TRP A 89 -14.05 -14.06 8.26
CA TRP A 89 -14.85 -13.07 7.56
C TRP A 89 -15.96 -13.82 6.82
N ASN A 90 -17.05 -14.09 7.54
CA ASN A 90 -18.34 -14.46 6.98
C ASN A 90 -19.22 -13.20 6.98
#